data_AF-A0A948V8G4-F1
#
_entry.id   AF-A0A948V8G4-F1
#
_cell.length_a   1.000
_cell.length_b   1.000
_cell.length_c   1.000
_cell.angle_alpha   90.00
_cell.angle_beta   90.00
_cell.angle_gamma   90.00
#
_symmetry.space_group_name_H-M   'P 1'
#
loop_
_entity.id
_entity.type
_entity.pdbx_description
1 polymer ?
#
loop_
_entity_poly.entity_id
_entity_poly.type
_entity_poly.pdbx_seq_one_letter_code
_entity_poly.pdbx_strand_id
1 'polypeptide(L)'
;TPENHVPEKMLPYPWESCIIMGGGWSYSFNPEFKSSRELIHMLVDIVSKGGNLLLNIGPSPEGTWYDEAYVRLEEMGKWMDVNGEAIYHSRPVSPYKEDRVCLTKQKDGTVYAVYLGREDE
;
A
#
# COMPACT_ATOMS: atom_id res chain seq x y z
N THR A 1 -15.42 -3.66 2.53
CA THR A 1 -14.39 -2.94 1.76
C THR A 1 -14.35 -1.51 2.24
N PRO A 2 -13.38 -1.14 3.08
CA PRO A 2 -13.09 0.26 3.39
C PRO A 2 -12.59 1.03 2.14
N GLU A 3 -13.41 1.93 1.59
CA GLU A 3 -13.06 2.70 0.38
C GLU A 3 -12.27 3.96 0.73
N ASN A 4 -11.15 4.22 0.03
CA ASN A 4 -10.29 5.40 0.23
C ASN A 4 -9.82 5.64 1.68
N HIS A 5 -9.85 4.60 2.53
CA HIS A 5 -9.39 4.69 3.90
C HIS A 5 -8.74 3.39 4.34
N VAL A 6 -7.80 3.49 5.28
CA VAL A 6 -7.22 2.33 5.98
C VAL A 6 -7.82 2.30 7.39
N PRO A 7 -8.39 1.18 7.85
CA PRO A 7 -8.86 1.04 9.22
C PRO A 7 -7.75 1.37 10.24
N GLU A 8 -8.10 2.07 11.32
CA GLU A 8 -7.14 2.38 12.39
C GLU A 8 -6.62 1.11 13.08
N LYS A 9 -7.49 0.11 13.22
CA LYS A 9 -7.22 -1.18 13.89
C LYS A 9 -7.42 -2.34 12.92
N MET A 10 -6.80 -3.47 13.24
CA MET A 10 -7.05 -4.74 12.55
C MET A 10 -8.54 -5.12 12.63
N LEU A 11 -9.07 -5.62 11.51
CA LEU A 11 -10.45 -6.10 11.41
C LEU A 11 -10.49 -7.64 11.53
N PRO A 12 -11.50 -8.22 12.19
CA PRO A 12 -11.56 -9.66 12.46
C PRO A 12 -12.02 -10.50 11.25
N TYR A 13 -12.04 -9.93 10.05
CA TYR A 13 -12.49 -10.57 8.81
C TYR A 13 -11.64 -10.08 7.63
N PRO A 14 -11.55 -10.84 6.53
CA PRO A 14 -10.84 -10.40 5.34
C PRO A 14 -11.42 -9.09 4.78
N TRP A 15 -10.55 -8.17 4.40
CA TRP A 15 -10.94 -6.88 3.86
C TRP A 15 -9.93 -6.39 2.82
N GLU A 16 -10.38 -5.45 2.00
CA GLU A 16 -9.56 -4.79 0.98
C GLU A 16 -9.85 -3.29 1.03
N SER A 17 -8.80 -2.48 0.95
CA SER A 17 -8.91 -1.04 0.72
C SER A 17 -8.66 -0.74 -0.74
N CYS A 18 -9.67 -0.14 -1.37
CA CYS A 18 -9.55 0.38 -2.72
C CYS A 18 -9.16 1.86 -2.62
N ILE A 19 -8.01 2.22 -3.20
CA ILE A 19 -7.39 3.54 -3.05
C ILE A 19 -7.12 4.14 -4.43
N ILE A 20 -7.48 5.41 -4.61
CA ILE A 20 -7.11 6.19 -5.79
C ILE A 20 -5.65 6.64 -5.66
N MET A 21 -4.82 6.37 -6.67
CA MET A 21 -3.42 6.83 -6.68
C MET A 21 -3.32 8.35 -6.77
N GLY A 22 -4.14 8.97 -7.62
CA GLY A 22 -4.25 10.42 -7.78
C GLY A 22 -5.51 10.85 -8.53
N GLY A 23 -5.97 12.06 -8.28
CA GLY A 23 -7.20 12.60 -8.89
C GLY A 23 -8.48 11.90 -8.41
N GLY A 24 -9.07 11.08 -9.27
CA GLY A 24 -10.36 10.41 -9.04
C GLY A 24 -10.36 8.93 -9.46
N TRP A 25 -11.51 8.27 -9.29
CA TRP A 25 -11.72 6.91 -9.81
C TRP A 25 -11.59 6.84 -11.34
N SER A 26 -11.95 7.93 -12.02
CA SER A 26 -11.78 8.14 -13.46
C SER A 26 -10.74 9.22 -13.74
N TYR A 27 -10.35 9.36 -15.01
CA TYR A 27 -9.43 10.41 -15.45
C TYR A 27 -9.86 11.80 -14.98
N SER A 28 -8.90 12.60 -14.53
CA SER A 28 -9.05 13.95 -14.02
C SER A 28 -8.00 14.83 -14.67
N PHE A 29 -8.38 16.03 -15.11
CA PHE A 29 -7.41 16.98 -15.64
C PHE A 29 -6.60 17.58 -14.48
N ASN A 30 -5.27 17.47 -14.53
CA ASN A 30 -4.32 17.90 -13.49
C ASN A 30 -4.52 17.23 -12.12
N PRO A 31 -4.36 15.90 -12.03
CA PRO A 31 -4.52 15.19 -10.77
C PRO A 31 -3.33 15.45 -9.83
N GLU A 32 -3.59 15.41 -8.53
CA GLU A 32 -2.54 15.30 -7.51
C GLU A 32 -2.31 13.82 -7.15
N PHE A 33 -1.06 13.37 -7.22
CA PHE A 33 -0.68 11.97 -7.01
C PHE A 33 0.00 11.74 -5.66
N LYS A 34 -0.47 10.73 -4.91
CA LYS A 34 0.18 10.22 -3.69
C LYS A 34 1.59 9.74 -3.98
N SER A 35 2.57 10.21 -3.21
CA SER A 35 3.99 9.82 -3.36
C SER A 35 4.18 8.31 -3.32
N SER A 36 5.21 7.76 -3.97
CA SER A 36 5.50 6.31 -3.90
C SER A 36 5.70 5.86 -2.46
N ARG A 37 6.33 6.72 -1.67
CA ARG A 37 6.51 6.54 -0.24
C ARG A 37 5.17 6.42 0.50
N GLU A 38 4.22 7.32 0.25
CA GLU A 38 2.87 7.24 0.83
C GLU A 38 2.18 5.92 0.42
N LEU A 39 2.27 5.54 -0.85
CA LEU A 39 1.67 4.31 -1.38
C LEU A 39 2.28 3.05 -0.76
N ILE A 40 3.61 2.99 -0.62
CA ILE A 40 4.32 1.88 0.04
C ILE A 40 3.96 1.82 1.52
N HIS A 41 3.96 2.95 2.22
CA HIS A 41 3.56 3.01 3.63
C HIS A 41 2.12 2.52 3.83
N MET A 42 1.23 2.88 2.91
CA MET A 42 -0.16 2.44 2.92
C MET A 42 -0.27 0.93 2.68
N LEU A 43 0.45 0.38 1.70
CA LEU A 43 0.52 -1.07 1.46
C LEU A 43 0.96 -1.82 2.72
N VAL A 44 2.05 -1.37 3.34
CA VAL A 44 2.61 -2.00 4.55
C VAL A 44 1.63 -1.93 5.73
N ASP A 45 0.98 -0.78 5.94
CA ASP A 45 0.00 -0.58 7.02
C ASP A 45 -1.28 -1.41 6.80
N ILE A 46 -1.73 -1.56 5.56
CA ILE A 46 -2.88 -2.40 5.20
C ILE A 46 -2.56 -3.88 5.47
N VAL A 47 -1.41 -4.36 4.99
CA VAL A 47 -1.04 -5.78 5.08
C VAL A 47 -0.77 -6.20 6.53
N SER A 48 -0.15 -5.34 7.34
CA SER A 48 0.07 -5.60 8.77
C SER A 48 -1.23 -5.74 9.57
N LYS A 49 -2.32 -5.14 9.08
CA LYS A 49 -3.68 -5.23 9.62
C LYS A 49 -4.54 -6.30 8.93
N GLY A 50 -3.94 -7.12 8.05
CA GLY A 50 -4.58 -8.27 7.41
C GLY A 50 -5.47 -7.91 6.22
N GLY A 51 -5.30 -6.74 5.62
CA GLY A 51 -6.02 -6.32 4.42
C GLY A 51 -5.22 -6.47 3.14
N ASN A 52 -5.93 -6.32 2.01
CA ASN A 52 -5.33 -6.13 0.68
C ASN A 52 -5.44 -4.68 0.24
N LEU A 53 -4.47 -4.23 -0.57
CA LEU A 53 -4.52 -2.93 -1.25
C LEU A 53 -4.88 -3.15 -2.72
N LEU A 54 -5.97 -2.52 -3.17
CA LEU A 54 -6.29 -2.33 -4.58
C LEU A 54 -6.01 -0.88 -4.95
N LEU A 55 -5.05 -0.66 -5.84
CA LEU A 55 -4.65 0.68 -6.27
C LEU A 55 -5.26 1.04 -7.63
N ASN A 56 -6.02 2.12 -7.69
CA ASN A 56 -6.74 2.58 -8.87
C ASN A 56 -5.97 3.68 -9.63
N ILE A 57 -5.95 3.55 -10.96
CA ILE A 57 -5.43 4.55 -11.90
C ILE A 57 -6.48 4.72 -13.01
N GLY A 58 -6.99 5.94 -13.18
CA GLY A 58 -7.96 6.24 -14.25
C GLY A 58 -7.25 6.57 -15.58
N PRO A 59 -7.36 5.73 -16.62
CA PRO A 59 -6.74 6.01 -17.92
C PRO A 59 -7.39 7.20 -18.63
N SER A 60 -6.61 7.91 -19.45
CA SER A 60 -7.06 8.99 -20.32
C SER A 60 -8.10 8.51 -21.34
N PRO A 61 -8.88 9.43 -21.95
CA PRO A 61 -9.77 9.10 -23.07
C PRO A 61 -9.06 8.41 -24.25
N GLU A 62 -7.77 8.66 -24.41
CA GLU A 62 -6.91 8.07 -25.43
C GLU A 62 -6.35 6.69 -25.02
N GLY A 63 -6.65 6.22 -23.80
CA GLY A 63 -6.24 4.92 -23.28
C GLY A 63 -4.84 4.87 -22.67
N THR A 64 -4.22 6.02 -22.40
CA THR A 64 -2.90 6.12 -21.75
C THR A 64 -3.02 6.40 -20.26
N TRP A 65 -1.97 6.13 -19.48
CA TRP A 65 -1.88 6.61 -18.10
C TRP A 65 -1.04 7.88 -18.01
N TYR A 66 -1.13 8.55 -16.86
CA TYR A 66 -0.25 9.66 -16.50
C TYR A 66 1.19 9.15 -16.30
N ASP A 67 2.18 9.96 -16.66
CA ASP A 67 3.59 9.62 -16.49
C ASP A 67 3.92 9.31 -15.04
N GLU A 68 3.33 10.05 -14.09
CA GLU A 68 3.48 9.82 -12.66
C GLU A 68 3.05 8.41 -12.26
N ALA A 69 1.98 7.88 -12.83
CA ALA A 69 1.49 6.55 -12.48
C ALA A 69 2.53 5.47 -12.83
N TYR A 70 3.22 5.60 -13.98
CA TYR A 70 4.32 4.70 -14.34
C TYR A 70 5.48 4.81 -13.36
N VAL A 71 5.89 6.03 -13.00
CA VAL A 71 6.97 6.25 -12.03
C VAL A 71 6.62 5.63 -10.67
N ARG A 72 5.40 5.87 -10.17
CA ARG A 72 4.96 5.33 -8.87
C ARG A 72 4.94 3.80 -8.87
N LEU A 73 4.42 3.18 -9.92
CA LEU A 73 4.40 1.71 -10.04
C LEU A 73 5.80 1.11 -10.15
N GLU A 74 6.71 1.76 -10.89
CA GLU A 74 8.09 1.30 -11.01
C GLU A 74 8.82 1.36 -9.66
N GLU A 75 8.67 2.46 -8.93
CA GLU A 75 9.28 2.64 -7.60
C GLU A 75 8.71 1.65 -6.57
N MET A 76 7.38 1.45 -6.58
CA MET A 76 6.74 0.41 -5.77
C MET A 76 7.25 -0.98 -6.14
N GLY A 77 7.39 -1.28 -7.43
CA GLY A 77 7.94 -2.54 -7.92
C GLY A 77 9.36 -2.79 -7.41
N LYS A 78 10.27 -1.82 -7.56
CA LYS A 78 11.64 -1.89 -7.05
C LYS A 78 11.69 -2.13 -5.53
N TRP A 79 10.79 -1.49 -4.78
CA TRP A 79 10.69 -1.73 -3.34
C TRP A 79 10.20 -3.15 -3.02
N MET A 80 9.23 -3.65 -3.79
CA MET A 80 8.67 -5.00 -3.65
C MET A 80 9.67 -6.09 -4.04
N ASP A 81 10.58 -5.84 -4.99
CA ASP A 81 11.63 -6.81 -5.34
C ASP A 81 12.54 -7.14 -4.15
N VAL A 82 12.75 -6.17 -3.26
CA VAL A 82 13.57 -6.34 -2.05
C VAL A 82 12.74 -6.81 -0.85
N ASN A 83 11.55 -6.23 -0.67
CA ASN A 83 10.77 -6.39 0.57
C ASN A 83 9.50 -7.25 0.41
N GLY A 84 9.27 -7.83 -0.78
CA GLY A 84 8.05 -8.53 -1.12
C GLY A 84 7.75 -9.74 -0.24
N GLU A 85 8.77 -10.35 0.36
CA GLU A 85 8.59 -11.44 1.33
C GLU A 85 7.90 -10.97 2.62
N ALA A 86 8.05 -9.71 3.03
CA ALA A 86 7.30 -9.16 4.17
C ALA A 86 5.81 -8.92 3.83
N ILE A 87 5.44 -8.96 2.55
CA ILE A 87 4.10 -8.62 2.05
C ILE A 87 3.36 -9.87 1.58
N TYR A 88 3.87 -10.53 0.54
CA TYR A 88 3.20 -11.67 -0.09
C TYR A 88 3.15 -12.87 0.85
N HIS A 89 2.00 -13.55 0.84
CA HIS A 89 1.70 -14.73 1.67
C HIS A 89 1.79 -14.54 3.19
N SER A 90 2.08 -13.33 3.65
CA SER A 90 2.17 -12.99 5.06
C SER A 90 0.80 -12.98 5.74
N ARG A 91 0.81 -12.96 7.07
CA ARG A 91 -0.37 -12.83 7.94
C ARG A 91 -0.11 -11.76 9.00
N PRO A 92 -1.17 -11.04 9.45
CA PRO A 92 -1.03 -10.06 10.52
C PRO A 92 -0.62 -10.76 11.83
N VAL A 93 0.24 -10.11 12.61
CA VAL A 93 0.68 -10.61 13.93
C VAL A 93 0.70 -9.47 14.93
N SER A 94 0.07 -9.67 16.10
CA SER A 94 0.04 -8.67 17.18
C SER A 94 1.47 -8.32 17.62
N PRO A 95 1.81 -7.03 17.86
CA PRO A 95 0.91 -5.86 17.95
C PRO A 95 0.42 -5.24 16.64
N TYR A 96 0.67 -5.86 15.47
CA TYR A 96 0.36 -5.41 14.10
C TYR A 96 1.13 -4.15 13.68
N LYS A 97 1.03 -3.10 14.49
CA LYS A 97 1.77 -1.86 14.33
C LYS A 97 2.06 -1.25 15.70
N GLU A 98 3.31 -0.86 15.91
CA GLU A 98 3.74 -0.11 17.07
C GLU A 98 4.53 1.12 16.58
N ASP A 99 4.01 2.31 16.85
CA ASP A 99 4.52 3.57 16.29
C ASP A 99 4.68 3.51 14.75
N ARG A 100 5.91 3.51 14.26
CA ARG A 100 6.27 3.46 12.83
C ARG A 100 6.66 2.07 12.35
N VAL A 101 6.58 1.04 13.20
CA VAL A 101 6.95 -0.33 12.84
C VAL A 101 5.70 -1.15 12.60
N CYS A 102 5.57 -1.70 11.40
CA CYS A 102 4.52 -2.64 11.01
C CYS A 102 5.05 -4.08 11.03
N LEU A 103 4.23 -5.02 11.49
CA LEU A 103 4.62 -6.41 11.68
C LEU A 103 3.78 -7.34 10.82
N THR A 104 4.45 -8.28 10.16
CA THR A 104 3.84 -9.37 9.42
C THR A 104 4.55 -10.68 9.74
N LYS A 105 3.85 -11.80 9.55
CA LYS A 105 4.36 -13.13 9.84
C LYS A 105 4.19 -14.07 8.65
N GLN A 106 5.24 -14.82 8.33
CA GLN A 106 5.20 -15.88 7.33
C GLN A 106 4.70 -17.21 7.92
N LYS A 107 4.32 -18.13 7.03
CA LYS A 107 3.80 -19.46 7.41
C LYS A 107 4.80 -20.32 8.19
N ASP A 108 6.09 -20.14 7.94
CA ASP A 108 7.20 -20.84 8.60
C ASP A 108 7.49 -20.32 10.02
N GLY A 109 6.87 -19.21 10.41
CA GLY A 109 7.06 -18.58 11.71
C GLY A 109 7.88 -17.29 11.68
N THR A 110 8.55 -16.97 10.58
CA THR A 110 9.39 -15.78 10.43
C THR A 110 8.55 -14.50 10.58
N VAL A 111 9.04 -13.53 11.34
CA VAL A 111 8.36 -12.24 11.56
C VAL A 111 9.19 -11.12 10.93
N TYR A 112 8.54 -10.32 10.10
CA TYR A 112 9.13 -9.13 9.49
C TYR A 112 8.67 -7.89 10.25
N ALA A 113 9.61 -6.98 10.47
CA ALA A 113 9.35 -5.65 11.02
C ALA A 113 9.73 -4.61 9.96
N VAL A 114 8.74 -3.90 9.44
CA VAL A 114 8.94 -2.86 8.42
C VAL A 114 8.83 -1.50 9.09
N TYR A 115 9.92 -0.74 9.08
CA TYR A 115 9.96 0.62 9.61
C TYR A 115 9.51 1.64 8.56
N LEU A 116 8.47 2.41 8.88
CA LEU A 116 7.96 3.51 8.09
C LEU A 116 8.74 4.78 8.46
N GLY A 117 9.89 4.96 7.80
CA GLY A 117 10.81 6.08 8.04
C GLY A 117 10.14 7.45 7.92
N ARG A 118 10.83 8.52 8.24
CA ARG A 118 10.38 9.92 8.05
C ARG A 118 10.86 10.46 6.69
N GLU A 119 10.38 11.65 6.31
CA GLU A 119 10.78 12.23 5.01
C GLU A 119 12.22 12.74 5.01
N ASP A 120 12.73 13.05 6.20
CA ASP A 120 14.06 13.55 6.50
C ASP A 120 15.07 12.44 6.87
N GLU A 121 14.66 11.17 6.77
CA GLU A 121 15.46 9.98 7.05
C GLU A 121 15.90 9.24 5.78
#